data_AF-A0A8T2RS87-F1
#
_entry.id   AF-A0A8T2RS87-F1
#
_cell.length_a   1.000
_cell.length_b   1.000
_cell.length_c   1.000
_cell.angle_alpha   90.00
_cell.angle_beta   90.00
_cell.angle_gamma   90.00
#
_symmetry.space_group_name_H-M   'P 1'
#
loop_
_entity.id
_entity.type
_entity.pdbx_description
1 polymer ?
#
loop_
_entity_poly.entity_id
_entity_poly.type
_entity_poly.pdbx_seq_one_letter_code
_entity_poly.pdbx_strand_id
1 'polypeptide(L)'
;MNMINKVLDKMMGYLSMDDGIVQVYFDIERPRIDPVAIANVLYLFHLAGRGHEVERSERFLEQVLLHRAYEDGTIYYNLPESFLLHVARLVNKFPDHFGDNGMKSLLQKRLSEHLAALLTDTESTLYAISLAMCMRACLLCDVEGSEHHILMKEARRRLVGLQRQDGSWDCDPYYRYGSNSRSWIGNEGLTTAYALLALDPHLGSQDCRVDKE
;
A
#
# COMPACT_ATOMS: atom_id res chain seq x y z
N MET A 1 -30.65 -2.76 6.31
CA MET A 1 -29.68 -1.72 5.86
C MET A 1 -28.29 -2.16 6.30
N ASN A 2 -27.48 -2.62 5.34
CA ASN A 2 -26.14 -3.18 5.57
C ASN A 2 -25.25 -2.18 6.32
N MET A 3 -24.53 -2.62 7.36
CA MET A 3 -23.61 -1.78 8.15
C MET A 3 -22.58 -1.09 7.26
N ILE A 4 -22.07 -1.77 6.23
CA ILE A 4 -21.12 -1.21 5.26
C ILE A 4 -21.71 0.04 4.59
N ASN A 5 -22.95 -0.03 4.10
CA ASN A 5 -23.58 1.11 3.44
C ASN A 5 -23.73 2.31 4.38
N LYS A 6 -24.07 2.09 5.67
CA LYS A 6 -24.14 3.18 6.66
C LYS A 6 -22.80 3.88 6.84
N VAL A 7 -21.71 3.13 6.84
CA VAL A 7 -20.36 3.69 6.99
C VAL A 7 -19.97 4.47 5.74
N LEU A 8 -20.23 3.93 4.55
CA LEU A 8 -19.95 4.60 3.27
C LEU A 8 -20.77 5.89 3.11
N ASP A 9 -22.06 5.86 3.44
CA ASP A 9 -22.91 7.05 3.41
C ASP A 9 -22.40 8.12 4.38
N LYS A 10 -21.90 7.69 5.56
CA LYS A 10 -21.25 8.61 6.50
C LYS A 10 -19.98 9.20 5.90
N MET A 11 -19.10 8.40 5.30
CA MET A 11 -17.86 8.88 4.64
C MET A 11 -18.16 9.94 3.57
N MET A 12 -19.21 9.76 2.77
CA MET A 12 -19.63 10.71 1.74
C MET A 12 -20.05 12.08 2.33
N GLY A 13 -20.51 12.12 3.58
CA GLY A 13 -20.81 13.37 4.29
C GLY A 13 -19.57 14.19 4.69
N TYR A 14 -18.35 13.65 4.56
CA TYR A 14 -17.08 14.28 4.96
C TYR A 14 -16.08 14.39 3.81
N LEU A 15 -16.52 14.41 2.55
CA LEU A 15 -15.63 14.72 1.44
C LEU A 15 -15.04 16.14 1.60
N SER A 16 -13.81 16.34 1.12
CA SER A 16 -13.20 17.67 1.03
C SER A 16 -14.13 18.61 0.25
N MET A 17 -14.40 19.78 0.82
CA MET A 17 -15.30 20.77 0.21
C MET A 17 -14.79 21.26 -1.16
N ASP A 18 -13.47 21.42 -1.29
CA ASP A 18 -12.86 21.97 -2.50
C ASP A 18 -12.72 20.90 -3.59
N ASP A 19 -12.19 19.74 -3.22
CA ASP A 19 -11.77 18.73 -4.20
C ASP A 19 -12.72 17.53 -4.29
N GLY A 20 -13.63 17.34 -3.34
CA GLY A 20 -14.49 16.15 -3.28
C GLY A 20 -13.71 14.86 -2.99
N ILE A 21 -12.54 14.97 -2.35
CA ILE A 21 -11.66 13.85 -1.98
C ILE A 21 -12.02 13.34 -0.58
N VAL A 22 -11.95 12.03 -0.38
CA VAL A 22 -12.15 11.40 0.93
C VAL A 22 -11.12 11.91 1.94
N GLN A 23 -11.59 12.20 3.15
CA GLN A 23 -10.75 12.62 4.27
C GLN A 23 -10.46 11.48 5.25
N VAL A 24 -9.38 11.61 6.01
CA VAL A 24 -8.96 10.65 7.05
C VAL A 24 -9.95 10.65 8.24
N TYR A 25 -10.53 11.80 8.56
CA TYR A 25 -11.37 11.99 9.75
C TYR A 25 -12.82 12.31 9.38
N PHE A 26 -13.76 11.88 10.23
CA PHE A 26 -15.15 12.34 10.22
C PHE A 26 -15.28 13.67 10.98
N ASP A 27 -14.43 14.62 10.62
CA ASP A 27 -14.30 15.90 11.28
C ASP A 27 -13.89 16.96 10.25
N ILE A 28 -14.83 17.83 9.88
CA ILE A 28 -14.63 18.85 8.85
C ILE A 28 -13.62 19.93 9.28
N GLU A 29 -13.38 20.09 10.59
CA GLU A 29 -12.37 21.00 11.11
C GLU A 29 -10.95 20.42 10.98
N ARG A 30 -10.84 19.14 10.59
CA ARG A 30 -9.57 18.43 10.38
C ARG A 30 -9.48 17.87 8.96
N PRO A 31 -9.38 18.74 7.92
CA PRO A 31 -9.30 18.33 6.53
C PRO A 31 -7.97 17.68 6.18
N ARG A 32 -7.80 16.43 6.61
CA ARG A 32 -6.58 15.65 6.40
C ARG A 32 -6.80 14.65 5.27
N ILE A 33 -5.92 14.75 4.28
CA ILE A 33 -5.80 13.84 3.16
C ILE A 33 -4.56 12.99 3.39
N ASP A 34 -4.71 11.67 3.24
CA ASP A 34 -3.61 10.72 3.29
C ASP A 34 -3.78 9.67 2.18
N PRO A 35 -2.82 9.54 1.25
CA PRO A 35 -2.91 8.60 0.13
C PRO A 35 -3.09 7.13 0.53
N VAL A 36 -2.52 6.69 1.66
CA VAL A 36 -2.65 5.30 2.14
C VAL A 36 -4.05 5.06 2.72
N ALA A 37 -4.57 6.02 3.49
CA ALA A 37 -5.95 5.97 3.99
C ALA A 37 -6.96 5.98 2.82
N ILE A 38 -6.74 6.83 1.82
CA ILE A 38 -7.60 6.90 0.64
C ILE A 38 -7.58 5.59 -0.15
N ALA A 39 -6.41 4.96 -0.36
CA ALA A 39 -6.34 3.65 -1.03
C ALA A 39 -7.18 2.58 -0.31
N ASN A 40 -7.16 2.56 1.03
CA ASN A 40 -7.99 1.66 1.82
C ASN A 40 -9.49 1.98 1.73
N VAL A 41 -9.86 3.27 1.72
CA VAL A 41 -11.27 3.67 1.56
C VAL A 41 -11.79 3.31 0.17
N LEU A 42 -11.03 3.61 -0.88
CA LEU A 42 -11.37 3.21 -2.25
C LEU A 42 -11.58 1.69 -2.35
N TYR A 43 -10.71 0.90 -1.72
CA TYR A 43 -10.88 -0.56 -1.68
C TYR A 43 -12.24 -0.95 -1.09
N LEU A 44 -12.66 -0.31 0.00
CA LEU A 44 -13.96 -0.56 0.64
C LEU A 44 -15.14 -0.12 -0.25
N PHE A 45 -15.06 1.05 -0.89
CA PHE A 45 -16.10 1.52 -1.82
C PHE A 45 -16.26 0.56 -3.01
N HIS A 46 -15.16 0.13 -3.62
CA HIS A 46 -15.19 -0.86 -4.71
C HIS A 46 -15.71 -2.22 -4.26
N LEU A 47 -15.31 -2.69 -3.07
CA LEU A 47 -15.83 -3.94 -2.50
C LEU A 47 -17.35 -3.91 -2.31
N ALA A 48 -17.92 -2.73 -2.04
CA ALA A 48 -19.35 -2.52 -1.91
C ALA A 48 -20.07 -2.23 -3.24
N GLY A 49 -19.38 -2.23 -4.39
CA GLY A 49 -19.93 -1.87 -5.70
C GLY A 49 -20.21 -0.38 -5.88
N ARG A 50 -19.59 0.48 -5.06
CA ARG A 50 -19.82 1.93 -4.97
C ARG A 50 -18.60 2.77 -5.37
N GLY A 51 -17.63 2.18 -6.08
CA GLY A 51 -16.41 2.88 -6.50
C GLY A 51 -16.66 4.17 -7.30
N HIS A 52 -17.71 4.18 -8.14
CA HIS A 52 -18.13 5.35 -8.93
C HIS A 52 -18.44 6.61 -8.10
N GLU A 53 -18.72 6.49 -6.79
CA GLU A 53 -19.00 7.64 -5.93
C GLU A 53 -17.72 8.39 -5.50
N VAL A 54 -16.54 7.79 -5.70
CA VAL A 54 -15.26 8.28 -5.17
C VAL A 54 -14.19 8.46 -6.26
N GLU A 55 -14.59 8.60 -7.53
CA GLU A 55 -13.70 8.78 -8.70
C GLU A 55 -12.66 9.90 -8.54
N ARG A 56 -13.00 10.99 -7.84
CA ARG A 56 -12.04 12.08 -7.57
C ARG A 56 -10.90 11.64 -6.67
N SER A 57 -11.18 10.76 -5.71
CA SER A 57 -10.16 10.18 -4.83
C SER A 57 -9.28 9.16 -5.58
N GLU A 58 -9.85 8.45 -6.57
CA GLU A 58 -9.08 7.58 -7.47
C GLU A 58 -8.09 8.39 -8.31
N ARG A 59 -8.58 9.44 -8.98
CA ARG A 59 -7.73 10.35 -9.75
C ARG A 59 -6.62 10.96 -8.89
N PHE A 60 -6.92 11.29 -7.64
CA PHE A 60 -5.90 11.75 -6.70
C PHE A 60 -4.78 10.71 -6.50
N LEU A 61 -5.09 9.42 -6.29
CA LEU A 61 -4.06 8.39 -6.18
C LEU A 61 -3.27 8.19 -7.48
N GLU A 62 -3.93 8.27 -8.63
CA GLU A 62 -3.26 8.23 -9.94
C GLU A 62 -2.24 9.36 -10.06
N GLN A 63 -2.59 10.59 -9.67
CA GLN A 63 -1.66 11.73 -9.68
C GLN A 63 -0.51 11.55 -8.69
N VAL A 64 -0.78 11.04 -7.48
CA VAL A 64 0.28 10.73 -6.50
C VAL A 64 1.28 9.72 -7.08
N LEU A 65 0.79 8.66 -7.72
CA LEU A 65 1.64 7.64 -8.35
C LEU A 65 2.40 8.18 -9.57
N LEU A 66 1.73 8.97 -10.42
CA LEU A 66 2.31 9.56 -11.63
C LEU A 66 3.48 10.48 -11.29
N HIS A 67 3.25 11.38 -10.32
CA HIS A 67 4.21 12.40 -9.91
C HIS A 67 5.15 11.95 -8.79
N ARG A 68 5.09 10.69 -8.35
CA ARG A 68 5.93 10.14 -7.29
C ARG A 68 5.82 10.90 -5.95
N ALA A 69 4.66 11.50 -5.69
CA ALA A 69 4.41 12.27 -4.47
C ALA A 69 4.36 11.40 -3.19
N TYR A 70 4.61 10.10 -3.30
CA TYR A 70 4.69 9.13 -2.20
C TYR A 70 6.13 8.83 -1.75
N GLU A 71 7.16 9.31 -2.47
CA GLU A 71 8.57 8.91 -2.24
C GLU A 71 9.11 9.28 -0.85
N ASP A 72 8.57 10.33 -0.22
CA ASP A 72 8.92 10.74 1.15
C ASP A 72 7.97 10.15 2.22
N GLY A 73 7.08 9.23 1.81
CA GLY A 73 5.98 8.74 2.63
C GLY A 73 4.90 9.81 2.86
N THR A 74 4.06 9.57 3.86
CA THR A 74 2.97 10.46 4.27
C THR A 74 3.14 10.94 5.71
N ILE A 75 2.24 11.81 6.18
CA ILE A 75 2.21 12.26 7.58
C ILE A 75 2.16 11.05 8.54
N TYR A 76 1.38 10.03 8.18
CA TYR A 76 1.10 8.88 9.03
C TYR A 76 1.90 7.63 8.65
N TYR A 77 2.28 7.48 7.38
CA TYR A 77 3.00 6.31 6.86
C TYR A 77 4.31 6.78 6.24
N ASN A 78 5.38 6.83 7.03
CA ASN A 78 6.68 7.36 6.59
C ASN A 78 7.39 6.48 5.56
N LEU A 79 6.90 5.25 5.35
CA LEU A 79 7.46 4.29 4.40
C LEU A 79 6.68 4.37 3.08
N PRO A 80 7.35 4.73 1.95
CA PRO A 80 6.73 4.80 0.62
C PRO A 80 6.04 3.49 0.21
N GLU A 81 6.56 2.36 0.69
CA GLU A 81 6.04 1.03 0.39
C GLU A 81 4.66 0.81 0.97
N SER A 82 4.26 1.55 2.02
CA SER A 82 2.89 1.53 2.53
C SER A 82 1.91 2.01 1.47
N PHE A 83 2.22 3.10 0.76
CA PHE A 83 1.40 3.57 -0.35
C PHE A 83 1.39 2.57 -1.50
N LEU A 84 2.58 2.17 -1.98
CA LEU A 84 2.72 1.26 -3.12
C LEU A 84 1.99 -0.07 -2.90
N LEU A 85 2.08 -0.66 -1.71
CA LEU A 85 1.39 -1.90 -1.37
C LEU A 85 -0.13 -1.74 -1.38
N HIS A 86 -0.67 -0.64 -0.82
CA HIS A 86 -2.12 -0.45 -0.78
C HIS A 86 -2.70 -0.16 -2.15
N VAL A 87 -1.98 0.59 -2.99
CA VAL A 87 -2.35 0.76 -4.40
C VAL A 87 -2.27 -0.57 -5.14
N ALA A 88 -1.22 -1.38 -4.92
CA ALA A 88 -1.12 -2.73 -5.50
C ALA A 88 -2.30 -3.62 -5.13
N ARG A 89 -2.74 -3.60 -3.86
CA ARG A 89 -3.93 -4.33 -3.42
C ARG A 89 -5.20 -3.85 -4.11
N LEU A 90 -5.37 -2.54 -4.29
CA LEU A 90 -6.52 -1.94 -4.96
C LEU A 90 -6.60 -2.34 -6.43
N VAL A 91 -5.54 -2.05 -7.21
CA VAL A 91 -5.57 -2.23 -8.67
C VAL A 91 -5.67 -3.71 -9.07
N ASN A 92 -5.12 -4.63 -8.28
CA ASN A 92 -5.18 -6.06 -8.58
C ASN A 92 -6.47 -6.72 -8.08
N LYS A 93 -7.18 -6.13 -7.10
CA LYS A 93 -8.49 -6.65 -6.68
C LYS A 93 -9.61 -6.27 -7.65
N PHE A 94 -9.48 -5.11 -8.30
CA PHE A 94 -10.48 -4.56 -9.22
C PHE A 94 -9.87 -4.28 -10.60
N PRO A 95 -9.39 -5.33 -11.31
CA PRO A 95 -8.66 -5.17 -12.56
C PRO A 95 -9.51 -4.57 -13.69
N ASP A 96 -10.82 -4.84 -13.71
CA ASP A 96 -11.73 -4.28 -14.71
C ASP A 96 -11.87 -2.75 -14.60
N HIS A 97 -11.63 -2.19 -13.42
CA HIS A 97 -11.71 -0.74 -13.19
C HIS A 97 -10.37 -0.04 -13.39
N PHE A 98 -9.29 -0.61 -12.84
CA PHE A 98 -7.95 0.00 -12.86
C PHE A 98 -7.01 -0.53 -13.95
N GLY A 99 -7.47 -1.48 -14.77
CA GLY A 99 -6.73 -1.99 -15.92
C GLY A 99 -6.75 -1.01 -17.09
N ASP A 100 -7.94 -0.48 -17.39
CA ASP A 100 -8.18 0.31 -18.61
C ASP A 100 -7.54 1.71 -18.59
N ASN A 101 -7.29 2.27 -17.40
CA ASN A 101 -6.67 3.59 -17.24
C ASN A 101 -5.12 3.57 -17.23
N GLY A 102 -4.50 2.39 -17.36
CA GLY A 102 -3.04 2.23 -17.33
C GLY A 102 -2.39 2.37 -15.94
N MET A 103 -3.18 2.49 -14.87
CA MET A 103 -2.67 2.64 -13.51
C MET A 103 -1.85 1.43 -13.06
N LYS A 104 -2.25 0.20 -13.44
CA LYS A 104 -1.47 -1.02 -13.17
C LYS A 104 -0.08 -0.96 -13.82
N SER A 105 0.01 -0.58 -15.09
CA SER A 105 1.30 -0.50 -15.81
C SER A 105 2.20 0.59 -15.22
N LEU A 106 1.64 1.74 -14.85
CA LEU A 106 2.38 2.79 -14.15
C LEU A 106 2.89 2.29 -12.79
N LEU A 107 2.06 1.59 -12.03
CA LEU A 107 2.45 1.02 -10.74
C LEU A 107 3.58 0.00 -10.88
N GLN A 108 3.51 -0.92 -11.85
CA GLN A 108 4.58 -1.90 -12.11
C GLN A 108 5.92 -1.20 -12.38
N LYS A 109 5.91 -0.13 -13.19
CA LYS A 109 7.10 0.68 -13.44
C LYS A 109 7.64 1.29 -12.14
N ARG A 110 6.78 1.93 -11.34
CA ARG A 110 7.16 2.55 -10.07
C ARG A 110 7.70 1.54 -9.06
N LEU A 111 7.12 0.35 -8.98
CA LEU A 111 7.58 -0.73 -8.11
C LEU A 111 8.98 -1.22 -8.49
N SER A 112 9.26 -1.40 -9.78
CA SER A 112 10.59 -1.82 -10.23
C SER A 112 11.65 -0.75 -9.94
N GLU A 113 11.34 0.52 -10.23
CA GLU A 113 12.21 1.67 -9.93
C GLU A 113 12.49 1.79 -8.42
N HIS A 114 11.45 1.65 -7.59
CA HIS A 114 11.55 1.76 -6.13
C HIS A 114 12.36 0.62 -5.52
N LEU A 115 12.14 -0.62 -5.99
CA LEU A 115 12.93 -1.77 -5.53
C LEU A 115 14.41 -1.62 -5.86
N ALA A 116 14.73 -1.11 -7.06
CA ALA A 116 16.11 -0.81 -7.43
C ALA A 116 16.74 0.20 -6.46
N ALA A 117 16.03 1.31 -6.18
CA ALA A 117 16.49 2.36 -5.27
C ALA A 117 16.74 1.81 -3.84
N LEU A 118 15.81 1.03 -3.29
CA LEU A 118 15.93 0.38 -1.97
C LEU A 118 17.16 -0.54 -1.85
N LEU A 119 17.56 -1.18 -2.95
CA LEU A 119 18.71 -2.09 -2.95
C LEU A 119 20.04 -1.37 -3.18
N THR A 120 20.02 -0.19 -3.82
CA THR A 120 21.22 0.62 -4.04
C THR A 120 21.58 1.50 -2.86
N ASP A 121 20.60 1.89 -2.04
CA ASP A 121 20.87 2.71 -0.86
C ASP A 121 21.62 1.90 0.20
N THR A 122 22.90 2.24 0.40
CA THR A 122 23.75 1.65 1.43
C THR A 122 23.97 2.58 2.61
N GLU A 123 23.45 3.80 2.57
CA GLU A 123 23.64 4.82 3.61
C GLU A 123 22.49 4.85 4.61
N SER A 124 21.28 4.45 4.20
CA SER A 124 20.11 4.41 5.07
C SER A 124 19.92 3.06 5.78
N THR A 125 19.19 3.09 6.90
CA THR A 125 18.75 1.87 7.58
C THR A 125 17.67 1.20 6.75
N LEU A 126 17.98 0.03 6.21
CA LEU A 126 17.02 -0.80 5.49
C LEU A 126 16.12 -1.55 6.48
N TYR A 127 14.89 -1.08 6.65
CA TYR A 127 13.86 -1.80 7.40
C TYR A 127 13.41 -3.05 6.63
N ALA A 128 13.28 -4.17 7.33
CA ALA A 128 12.77 -5.42 6.76
C ALA A 128 11.34 -5.24 6.23
N ILE A 129 10.51 -4.47 6.94
CA ILE A 129 9.12 -4.21 6.53
C ILE A 129 9.04 -3.45 5.21
N SER A 130 9.96 -2.51 4.94
CA SER A 130 10.02 -1.79 3.65
C SER A 130 10.28 -2.77 2.51
N LEU A 131 11.34 -3.58 2.63
CA LEU A 131 11.70 -4.54 1.60
C LEU A 131 10.58 -5.57 1.36
N ALA A 132 9.98 -6.07 2.45
CA ALA A 132 8.89 -7.04 2.39
C ALA A 132 7.62 -6.46 1.75
N MET A 133 7.21 -5.23 2.10
CA MET A 133 6.05 -4.58 1.49
C MET A 133 6.28 -4.31 -0.01
N CYS A 134 7.47 -3.84 -0.40
CA CYS A 134 7.79 -3.62 -1.80
C CYS A 134 7.79 -4.94 -2.60
N MET A 135 8.46 -5.98 -2.09
CA MET A 135 8.45 -7.32 -2.70
C MET A 135 7.02 -7.86 -2.85
N ARG A 136 6.19 -7.73 -1.80
CA ARG A 136 4.79 -8.16 -1.85
C ARG A 136 4.00 -7.39 -2.90
N ALA A 137 4.20 -6.08 -3.01
CA ALA A 137 3.54 -5.27 -4.02
C ALA A 137 3.97 -5.66 -5.45
N CYS A 138 5.26 -5.94 -5.67
CA CYS A 138 5.76 -6.47 -6.94
C CYS A 138 5.10 -7.80 -7.32
N LEU A 139 5.01 -8.73 -6.36
CA LEU A 139 4.37 -10.03 -6.54
C LEU A 139 2.87 -9.89 -6.85
N LEU A 140 2.15 -9.00 -6.16
CA LEU A 140 0.73 -8.75 -6.41
C LEU A 140 0.48 -8.17 -7.82
N CYS A 141 1.42 -7.39 -8.34
CA CYS A 141 1.27 -6.72 -9.63
C CYS A 141 1.85 -7.50 -10.81
N ASP A 142 2.40 -8.70 -10.59
CA ASP A 142 3.08 -9.48 -11.62
C ASP A 142 4.14 -8.63 -12.35
N VAL A 143 5.06 -7.99 -11.61
CA VAL A 143 6.12 -7.19 -12.24
C VAL A 143 7.12 -8.12 -12.93
N GLU A 144 7.26 -7.97 -14.24
CA GLU A 144 8.11 -8.83 -15.09
C GLU A 144 9.40 -8.13 -15.54
N GLY A 145 10.33 -8.92 -16.10
CA GLY A 145 11.60 -8.44 -16.68
C GLY A 145 12.82 -9.12 -16.06
N SER A 146 13.85 -9.37 -16.88
CA SER A 146 15.09 -10.02 -16.44
C SER A 146 15.82 -9.22 -15.36
N GLU A 147 15.89 -7.89 -15.53
CA GLU A 147 16.45 -6.98 -14.53
C GLU A 147 15.66 -7.02 -13.22
N HIS A 148 14.33 -6.98 -13.30
CA HIS A 148 13.47 -7.07 -12.12
C HIS A 148 13.62 -8.40 -11.39
N HIS A 149 13.80 -9.50 -12.11
CA HIS A 149 14.05 -10.82 -11.52
C HIS A 149 15.36 -10.84 -10.71
N ILE A 150 16.42 -10.17 -11.20
CA ILE A 150 17.68 -10.01 -10.46
C ILE A 150 17.44 -9.21 -9.18
N LEU A 151 16.70 -8.11 -9.25
CA LEU A 151 16.33 -7.28 -8.09
C LEU A 151 15.53 -8.09 -7.05
N MET A 152 14.54 -8.87 -7.48
CA MET A 152 13.75 -9.71 -6.57
C MET A 152 14.58 -10.78 -5.88
N LYS A 153 15.53 -11.41 -6.59
CA LYS A 153 16.47 -12.36 -5.99
C LYS A 153 17.36 -11.69 -4.95
N GLU A 154 17.81 -10.48 -5.23
CA GLU A 154 18.62 -9.69 -4.31
C GLU A 154 17.83 -9.27 -3.07
N ALA A 155 16.62 -8.75 -3.27
CA ALA A 155 15.70 -8.40 -2.20
C ALA A 155 15.43 -9.59 -1.29
N ARG A 156 15.14 -10.76 -1.88
CA ARG A 156 14.97 -12.01 -1.12
C ARG A 156 16.20 -12.34 -0.27
N ARG A 157 17.40 -12.22 -0.84
CA ARG A 157 18.66 -12.48 -0.12
C ARG A 157 18.84 -11.54 1.06
N ARG A 158 18.58 -10.24 0.89
CA ARG A 158 18.68 -9.24 1.96
C ARG A 158 17.63 -9.47 3.04
N LEU A 159 16.38 -9.72 2.65
CA LEU A 159 15.29 -9.98 3.59
C LEU A 159 15.59 -11.20 4.47
N VAL A 160 16.05 -12.32 3.88
CA VAL A 160 16.49 -13.49 4.65
C VAL A 160 17.68 -13.16 5.56
N GLY A 161 18.62 -12.33 5.10
CA GLY A 161 19.75 -11.88 5.90
C GLY A 161 19.38 -11.02 7.12
N LEU A 162 18.20 -10.40 7.12
CA LEU A 162 17.66 -9.64 8.25
C LEU A 162 16.86 -10.50 9.23
N GLN A 163 16.67 -11.80 8.94
CA GLN A 163 15.94 -12.70 9.82
C GLN A 163 16.72 -12.96 11.11
N ARG A 164 16.03 -12.88 12.25
CA ARG A 164 16.58 -13.16 13.57
C ARG A 164 16.65 -14.67 13.82
N GLN A 165 17.38 -15.06 14.87
CA GLN A 165 17.58 -16.47 15.22
C GLN A 165 16.29 -17.22 15.57
N ASP A 166 15.31 -16.52 16.14
CA ASP A 166 13.97 -17.03 16.48
C ASP A 166 13.04 -17.12 15.25
N GLY A 167 13.51 -16.70 14.08
CA GLY A 167 12.75 -16.69 12.84
C GLY A 167 11.93 -15.42 12.59
N SER A 168 11.93 -14.46 13.52
CA SER A 168 11.24 -13.18 13.35
C SER A 168 12.10 -12.14 12.62
N TRP A 169 11.53 -10.95 12.40
CA TRP A 169 12.23 -9.76 11.91
C TRP A 169 12.00 -8.63 12.91
N ASP A 170 12.89 -7.64 12.93
CA ASP A 170 12.81 -6.57 13.93
C ASP A 170 11.49 -5.78 13.86
N CYS A 171 11.16 -5.15 14.99
CA CYS A 171 10.01 -4.25 15.11
C CYS A 171 10.32 -2.95 14.36
N ASP A 172 9.93 -2.90 13.09
CA ASP A 172 10.15 -1.77 12.21
C ASP A 172 9.02 -0.74 12.31
N PRO A 173 9.30 0.55 12.01
CA PRO A 173 8.28 1.59 11.99
C PRO A 173 7.26 1.33 10.87
N TYR A 174 5.97 1.38 11.20
CA TYR A 174 4.90 1.30 10.21
C TYR A 174 4.05 2.57 10.15
N TYR A 175 3.74 3.14 11.32
CA TYR A 175 2.84 4.28 11.47
C TYR A 175 3.43 5.35 12.39
N ARG A 176 3.13 6.63 12.15
CA ARG A 176 3.59 7.77 12.97
C ARG A 176 2.42 8.54 13.58
N TYR A 177 2.57 8.96 14.83
CA TYR A 177 1.59 9.81 15.52
C TYR A 177 1.63 11.26 15.01
N GLY A 178 0.88 11.58 13.96
CA GLY A 178 0.77 12.94 13.45
C GLY A 178 2.10 13.52 12.92
N SER A 179 2.08 14.79 12.50
CA SER A 179 3.18 15.39 11.73
C SER A 179 4.45 15.69 12.53
N ASN A 180 4.36 15.83 13.86
CA ASN A 180 5.44 16.37 14.69
C ASN A 180 6.00 15.35 15.71
N SER A 181 5.53 14.10 15.72
CA SER A 181 6.06 13.11 16.66
C SER A 181 7.32 12.45 16.10
N ARG A 182 8.28 12.20 16.99
CA ARG A 182 9.40 11.28 16.75
C ARG A 182 9.03 9.83 17.06
N SER A 183 7.77 9.59 17.43
CA SER A 183 7.28 8.30 17.89
C SER A 183 6.56 7.58 16.77
N TRP A 184 6.95 6.33 16.55
CA TRP A 184 6.32 5.43 15.60
C TRP A 184 5.67 4.25 16.31
N ILE A 185 4.72 3.63 15.63
CA ILE A 185 4.09 2.37 15.99
C ILE A 185 4.59 1.34 14.99
N GLY A 186 5.06 0.22 15.53
CA GLY A 186 5.50 -0.94 14.79
C GLY A 186 5.09 -2.19 15.57
N ASN A 187 5.18 -3.34 14.90
CA ASN A 187 4.90 -4.62 15.52
C ASN A 187 5.78 -5.68 14.86
N GLU A 188 6.51 -6.43 15.68
CA GLU A 188 7.36 -7.54 15.21
C GLU A 188 6.55 -8.54 14.37
N GLY A 189 5.38 -8.95 14.85
CA GLY A 189 4.49 -9.85 14.13
C GLY A 189 4.02 -9.32 12.78
N LEU A 190 3.82 -8.00 12.66
CA LEU A 190 3.48 -7.35 11.39
C LEU A 190 4.66 -7.43 10.40
N THR A 191 5.87 -7.08 10.85
CA THR A 191 7.07 -7.20 10.01
C THR A 191 7.27 -8.65 9.57
N THR A 192 7.19 -9.61 10.50
CA THR A 192 7.33 -11.04 10.22
C THR A 192 6.26 -11.52 9.23
N ALA A 193 5.00 -11.11 9.40
CA ALA A 193 3.94 -11.50 8.47
C ALA A 193 4.21 -11.00 7.04
N TYR A 194 4.62 -9.75 6.88
CA TYR A 194 4.99 -9.24 5.56
C TYR A 194 6.22 -9.94 4.98
N ALA A 195 7.24 -10.21 5.80
CA ALA A 195 8.43 -10.92 5.37
C ALA A 195 8.07 -12.32 4.84
N LEU A 196 7.23 -13.05 5.57
CA LEU A 196 6.74 -14.37 5.14
C LEU A 196 5.93 -14.28 3.83
N LEU A 197 5.01 -13.31 3.71
CA LEU A 197 4.22 -13.11 2.48
C LEU A 197 5.08 -12.73 1.27
N ALA A 198 6.24 -12.11 1.50
CA ALA A 198 7.20 -11.76 0.45
C ALA A 198 8.11 -12.94 0.07
N LEU A 199 8.46 -13.80 1.03
CA LEU A 199 9.33 -14.96 0.82
C LEU A 199 8.59 -16.19 0.30
N ASP A 200 7.32 -16.34 0.68
CA ASP A 200 6.41 -17.40 0.25
C ASP A 200 5.09 -16.79 -0.22
N PRO A 201 4.96 -16.49 -1.53
CA PRO A 201 3.78 -15.86 -2.09
C PRO A 201 2.50 -16.68 -1.93
N HIS A 202 2.60 -18.01 -1.73
CA HIS A 202 1.45 -18.91 -1.62
C HIS A 202 0.68 -18.74 -0.30
N LEU A 203 1.33 -18.21 0.76
CA LEU A 203 0.69 -17.97 2.05
C LEU A 203 -0.44 -16.92 1.98
N GLY A 204 -0.41 -16.02 1.00
CA GLY A 204 -1.44 -14.98 0.82
C GLY A 204 -2.56 -15.35 -0.16
N SER A 205 -2.49 -16.52 -0.79
CA SER A 205 -3.39 -16.91 -1.90
C SER A 205 -4.58 -17.76 -1.45
N GLN A 206 -4.64 -18.16 -0.17
CA GLN A 206 -5.67 -19.07 0.34
C GLN A 206 -7.00 -18.39 0.76
N ASP A 207 -7.06 -17.05 0.84
CA ASP A 207 -8.19 -16.33 1.46
C ASP A 207 -9.26 -15.75 0.51
N CYS A 208 -9.40 -16.21 -0.74
CA CYS A 208 -10.41 -15.66 -1.66
C CYS A 208 -11.10 -16.71 -2.55
N ARG A 209 -11.44 -17.89 -2.03
CA ARG A 209 -12.57 -18.67 -2.55
C ARG A 209 -13.75 -18.48 -1.60
N VAL A 210 -14.46 -17.37 -1.78
CA VAL A 210 -15.86 -17.34 -1.35
C VAL A 210 -16.59 -18.11 -2.44
N ASP A 211 -16.91 -19.37 -2.14
CA ASP A 211 -17.79 -20.15 -2.99
C ASP A 211 -19.08 -19.34 -3.16
N LYS A 212 -19.38 -18.99 -4.41
CA LYS A 212 -20.68 -18.44 -4.78
C LYS A 212 -21.67 -19.58 -4.69
N GLU A 213 -22.32 -19.73 -3.55
CA GLU A 213 -23.64 -20.39 -3.46
C GLU A 213 -24.74 -19.43 -3.91
#